data_AF-A0A1J5WZ93-F1
#
_entry.id   AF-A0A1J5WZ93-F1
#
_cell.length_a   1.000
_cell.length_b   1.000
_cell.length_c   1.000
_cell.angle_alpha   90.00
_cell.angle_beta   90.00
_cell.angle_gamma   90.00
#
_symmetry.space_group_name_H-M   'P 1'
#
loop_
_entity.id
_entity.type
_entity.pdbx_description
1 polymer ?
#
loop_
_entity_poly.entity_id
_entity_poly.type
_entity_poly.pdbx_seq_one_letter_code
_entity_poly.pdbx_strand_id
1 'polypeptide(L)'
;MKQENSEEMAEYIDRAYKQCTTEQERDYVEKKITKILKTLAKNKTTLNWKALPLPLLRKHKATPLVGRSTKTEKSYFRLTTEPDPKDIRPLPVLKLAMKNIEKHRKKKNYNYVLDQLRAVRQDITLQNIENAFAVYVYETNIRVAIECDELDQYAQCYSCLESFYSSFPQYTQNKEEFVSYHLLYLALIHNTAELNRVFRKTTRAGPLGKAAEFVVATLQANTNRQAKLALQIENPAKYLVAKIMTAEREI
;
A
#
# COMPACT_ATOMS: atom_id res chain seq x y z
N MET A 1 35.61 11.46 25.69
CA MET A 1 34.25 10.93 25.92
C MET A 1 33.12 11.72 25.26
N LYS A 2 32.82 12.99 25.58
CA LYS A 2 31.75 13.75 24.87
C LYS A 2 32.15 14.19 23.43
N GLN A 3 33.44 14.51 23.23
CA GLN A 3 33.97 14.96 21.93
C GLN A 3 34.01 13.83 20.89
N GLU A 4 34.52 12.65 21.28
CA GLU A 4 34.64 11.47 20.39
C GLU A 4 33.30 10.99 19.84
N ASN A 5 32.23 11.00 20.63
CA ASN A 5 30.90 10.59 20.17
C ASN A 5 30.29 11.60 19.16
N SER A 6 30.73 12.87 19.20
CA SER A 6 30.30 13.89 18.24
C SER A 6 31.03 13.77 16.91
N GLU A 7 32.32 13.41 16.93
CA GLU A 7 33.13 13.20 15.74
C GLU A 7 32.72 11.93 14.99
N GLU A 8 32.48 10.82 15.70
CA GLU A 8 32.02 9.57 15.10
C GLU A 8 30.60 9.68 14.49
N MET A 9 29.74 10.51 15.09
CA MET A 9 28.44 10.85 14.54
C MET A 9 28.56 11.68 13.25
N ALA A 10 29.45 12.67 13.22
CA ALA A 10 29.72 13.47 12.02
C ALA A 10 30.29 12.60 10.88
N GLU A 11 31.18 11.66 11.20
CA GLU A 11 31.74 10.70 10.24
C GLU A 11 30.68 9.71 9.72
N TYR A 12 29.73 9.28 10.55
CA TYR A 12 28.60 8.47 10.09
C TYR A 12 27.68 9.26 9.14
N ILE A 13 27.41 10.53 9.46
CA ILE A 13 26.60 11.42 8.62
C ILE A 13 27.28 11.64 7.27
N ASP A 14 28.59 11.92 7.26
CA ASP A 14 29.37 12.09 6.03
C ASP A 14 29.36 10.82 5.17
N ARG A 15 29.62 9.64 5.78
CA ARG A 15 29.55 8.34 5.08
C ARG A 15 28.16 8.06 4.50
N ALA A 16 27.09 8.47 5.17
CA ALA A 16 25.72 8.28 4.69
C ALA A 16 25.39 9.23 3.51
N TYR A 17 25.79 10.50 3.60
CA TYR A 17 25.57 11.47 2.52
C TYR A 17 26.47 11.22 1.30
N LYS A 18 27.66 10.64 1.49
CA LYS A 18 28.55 10.24 0.39
C LYS A 18 27.94 9.18 -0.53
N GLN A 19 26.94 8.43 -0.05
CA GLN A 19 26.18 7.49 -0.89
C GLN A 19 25.14 8.19 -1.77
N CYS A 20 24.73 9.43 -1.43
CA CYS A 20 23.67 10.16 -2.12
C CYS A 20 24.21 10.90 -3.34
N THR A 21 23.61 10.65 -4.50
CA THR A 21 23.91 11.33 -5.77
C THR A 21 22.83 12.33 -6.17
N THR A 22 21.61 12.17 -5.65
CA THR A 22 20.45 13.03 -5.94
C THR A 22 19.92 13.73 -4.69
N GLU A 23 19.21 14.83 -4.87
CA GLU A 23 18.57 15.58 -3.78
C GLU A 23 17.49 14.75 -3.05
N GLN A 24 16.80 13.87 -3.77
CA GLN A 24 15.81 12.94 -3.21
C GLN A 24 16.46 11.89 -2.28
N GLU A 25 17.63 11.37 -2.65
CA GLU A 25 18.40 10.45 -1.79
C GLU A 25 18.88 11.16 -0.52
N ARG A 26 19.28 12.43 -0.64
CA ARG A 26 19.69 13.26 0.51
C ARG A 26 18.54 13.47 1.50
N ASP A 27 17.35 13.85 1.01
CA ASP A 27 16.15 14.01 1.84
C ASP A 27 15.73 12.69 2.51
N TYR A 28 15.86 11.56 1.79
CA TYR A 28 15.61 10.24 2.36
C TYR A 28 16.60 9.87 3.48
N VAL A 29 17.90 10.06 3.25
CA VAL A 29 18.95 9.80 4.24
C VAL A 29 18.77 10.69 5.47
N GLU A 30 18.44 11.96 5.27
CA GLU A 30 18.18 12.92 6.34
C GLU A 30 17.00 12.49 7.23
N LYS A 31 15.89 12.07 6.62
CA LYS A 31 14.73 11.52 7.33
C LYS A 31 15.08 10.26 8.13
N LYS A 32 15.92 9.38 7.57
CA LYS A 32 16.37 8.16 8.25
C LYS A 32 17.30 8.46 9.43
N ILE A 33 18.29 9.32 9.24
CA ILE A 33 19.22 9.75 10.30
C ILE A 33 18.44 10.43 11.43
N THR A 34 17.50 11.32 11.10
CA THR A 34 16.65 12.00 12.09
C THR A 34 15.81 10.99 12.88
N LYS A 35 15.30 9.94 12.24
CA LYS A 35 14.56 8.87 12.94
C LYS A 35 15.46 8.07 13.88
N ILE A 36 16.69 7.78 13.49
CA ILE A 36 17.69 7.12 14.34
C ILE A 36 17.98 8.01 15.56
N LEU A 37 18.28 9.29 15.36
CA LEU A 37 18.56 10.26 16.42
C LEU A 37 17.39 10.40 17.40
N LYS A 38 16.15 10.51 16.91
CA LYS A 38 14.95 10.55 17.76
C LYS A 38 14.78 9.28 18.58
N THR A 39 15.11 8.12 18.03
CA THR A 39 15.03 6.83 18.73
C THR A 39 16.11 6.73 19.82
N LEU A 40 17.32 7.20 19.53
CA LEU A 40 18.43 7.24 20.48
C LEU A 40 18.16 8.16 21.67
N ALA A 41 17.62 9.36 21.40
CA ALA A 41 17.21 10.30 22.44
C ALA A 41 16.16 9.71 23.39
N LYS A 42 15.27 8.87 22.87
CA LYS A 42 14.19 8.24 23.65
C LYS A 42 14.67 7.08 24.52
N ASN A 43 15.62 6.28 24.03
CA ASN A 43 16.06 5.04 24.70
C ASN A 43 17.30 5.20 25.60
N LYS A 44 17.87 6.43 25.72
CA LYS A 44 19.10 6.74 26.49
C LYS A 44 20.24 5.74 26.23
N THR A 45 20.36 5.25 25.00
CA THR A 45 21.32 4.21 24.63
C THR A 45 22.56 4.84 24.00
N THR A 46 23.74 4.43 24.44
CA THR A 46 25.01 4.71 23.75
C THR A 46 25.15 3.75 22.57
N LEU A 47 25.16 4.30 21.35
CA LEU A 47 25.26 3.53 20.12
C LEU A 47 26.66 3.65 19.53
N ASN A 48 27.21 2.53 19.04
CA ASN A 48 28.47 2.53 18.31
C ASN A 48 28.23 2.91 16.84
N TRP A 49 28.60 4.15 16.47
CA TRP A 49 28.42 4.70 15.11
C TRP A 49 29.27 4.00 14.04
N LYS A 50 30.36 3.34 14.43
CA LYS A 50 31.20 2.58 13.50
C LYS A 50 30.58 1.24 13.11
N ALA A 51 29.81 0.64 14.01
CA ALA A 51 29.13 -0.64 13.80
C ALA A 51 27.69 -0.50 13.23
N LEU A 52 27.13 0.72 13.21
CA LEU A 52 25.79 0.94 12.69
C LEU A 52 25.78 0.82 11.16
N PRO A 53 24.93 -0.04 10.57
CA PRO A 53 24.79 -0.13 9.13
C PRO A 53 24.23 1.18 8.57
N LEU A 54 24.88 1.70 7.52
CA LEU A 54 24.44 2.92 6.84
C LEU A 54 23.02 2.76 6.28
N PRO A 55 22.23 3.84 6.18
CA PRO A 55 20.89 3.76 5.60
C PRO A 55 21.01 3.26 4.17
N LEU A 56 20.43 2.08 3.90
CA LEU A 56 20.45 1.51 2.56
C LEU A 56 19.72 2.45 1.62
N LEU A 57 20.48 3.15 0.78
CA LEU A 57 19.93 3.82 -0.38
C LEU A 57 19.39 2.74 -1.31
N ARG A 58 18.15 2.92 -1.76
CA ARG A 58 17.65 2.14 -2.89
C ARG A 58 18.61 2.45 -4.03
N LYS A 59 19.40 1.46 -4.47
CA LYS A 59 20.24 1.59 -5.66
C LYS A 59 19.32 2.01 -6.81
N HIS A 60 19.29 3.30 -7.13
CA HIS A 60 18.72 3.75 -8.38
C HIS A 60 19.56 3.07 -9.46
N LYS A 61 19.00 2.09 -10.18
CA LYS A 61 19.60 1.68 -11.47
C LYS A 61 19.83 2.99 -12.24
N ALA A 62 21.03 3.18 -12.77
CA ALA A 62 21.57 4.45 -13.29
C ALA A 62 20.78 5.07 -14.47
N THR A 63 19.69 4.45 -14.89
CA THR A 63 18.60 5.07 -15.65
C THR A 63 17.29 4.51 -15.11
N PRO A 64 16.27 5.35 -14.79
CA PRO A 64 14.94 4.84 -14.51
C PRO A 64 14.49 4.05 -15.73
N LEU A 65 14.12 2.78 -15.52
CA LEU A 65 13.54 1.95 -16.57
C LEU A 65 12.28 2.66 -17.07
N VAL A 66 12.30 3.16 -18.30
CA VAL A 66 11.14 3.75 -18.95
C VAL A 66 10.68 2.79 -20.05
N GLY A 67 9.44 2.35 -19.93
CA GLY A 67 8.81 1.50 -20.93
C GLY A 67 8.66 2.20 -22.28
N ARG A 68 8.68 1.42 -23.36
CA ARG A 68 8.52 1.90 -24.74
C ARG A 68 7.31 1.27 -25.44
N SER A 69 6.55 0.42 -24.74
CA SER A 69 5.37 -0.23 -25.29
C SER A 69 4.26 0.78 -25.57
N THR A 70 3.72 0.76 -26.78
CA THR A 70 2.55 1.58 -27.18
C THR A 70 1.23 0.83 -27.03
N LYS A 71 1.28 -0.47 -26.67
CA LYS A 71 0.08 -1.30 -26.51
C LYS A 71 -0.72 -0.83 -25.30
N THR A 72 -2.01 -0.58 -25.46
CA THR A 72 -2.89 -0.23 -24.33
C THR A 72 -3.33 -1.47 -23.55
N GLU A 73 -3.43 -2.61 -24.24
CA GLU A 73 -3.85 -3.89 -23.68
C GLU A 73 -2.66 -4.84 -23.66
N LYS A 74 -2.41 -5.45 -22.50
CA LYS A 74 -1.29 -6.34 -22.25
C LYS A 74 -1.66 -7.25 -21.08
N SER A 75 -1.60 -8.57 -21.26
CA SER A 75 -1.83 -9.51 -20.17
C SER A 75 -0.70 -9.50 -19.14
N TYR A 76 -1.01 -9.91 -17.91
CA TYR A 76 -0.01 -10.03 -16.88
C TYR A 76 0.95 -11.19 -17.19
N PHE A 77 2.25 -10.95 -17.08
CA PHE A 77 3.27 -11.97 -17.28
C PHE A 77 4.12 -12.11 -16.02
N ARG A 78 4.28 -13.33 -15.52
CA ARG A 78 5.24 -13.58 -14.45
C ARG A 78 6.65 -13.49 -15.04
N LEU A 79 7.41 -12.48 -14.64
CA LEU A 79 8.78 -12.30 -15.12
C LEU A 79 9.70 -13.35 -14.50
N THR A 80 10.33 -14.15 -15.35
CA THR A 80 11.40 -15.10 -14.98
C THR A 80 12.78 -14.62 -15.45
N THR A 81 12.81 -13.58 -16.29
CA THR A 81 14.00 -12.95 -16.86
C THR A 81 13.97 -11.44 -16.66
N GLU A 82 15.06 -10.75 -16.99
CA GLU A 82 15.09 -9.29 -16.98
C GLU A 82 14.04 -8.73 -17.98
N PRO A 83 13.21 -7.75 -17.57
CA PRO A 83 12.13 -7.27 -18.43
C PRO A 83 12.64 -6.34 -19.54
N ASP A 84 12.19 -6.59 -20.78
CA ASP A 84 12.50 -5.72 -21.92
C ASP A 84 11.67 -4.42 -21.84
N PRO A 85 12.30 -3.23 -21.91
CA PRO A 85 11.58 -1.96 -22.00
C PRO A 85 10.48 -1.92 -23.07
N LYS A 86 10.60 -2.66 -24.18
CA LYS A 86 9.58 -2.74 -25.25
C LYS A 86 8.27 -3.37 -24.79
N ASP A 87 8.30 -4.20 -23.75
CA ASP A 87 7.12 -4.84 -23.20
C ASP A 87 6.48 -4.03 -22.07
N ILE A 88 7.13 -2.98 -21.59
CA ILE A 88 6.64 -2.14 -20.49
C ILE A 88 5.97 -0.89 -21.07
N ARG A 89 4.77 -0.55 -20.59
CA ARG A 89 4.06 0.66 -21.02
C ARG A 89 4.55 1.89 -20.24
N PRO A 90 4.93 3.00 -20.88
CA PRO A 90 5.25 4.24 -20.17
C PRO A 90 3.98 4.91 -19.61
N LEU A 91 4.17 5.86 -18.69
CA LEU A 91 3.08 6.54 -17.97
C LEU A 91 1.93 7.08 -18.87
N PRO A 92 2.18 7.74 -20.02
CA PRO A 92 1.09 8.19 -20.89
C PRO A 92 0.23 7.03 -21.42
N VAL A 93 0.85 5.90 -21.75
CA VAL A 93 0.16 4.70 -22.25
C VAL A 93 -0.55 3.98 -21.11
N LEU A 94 0.02 3.93 -19.90
CA LEU A 94 -0.66 3.39 -18.72
C LEU A 94 -1.94 4.18 -18.38
N LYS A 95 -1.91 5.51 -18.52
CA LYS A 95 -3.12 6.34 -18.36
C LYS A 95 -4.19 6.00 -19.39
N LEU A 96 -3.79 5.73 -20.64
CA LEU A 96 -4.72 5.30 -21.68
C LEU A 96 -5.26 3.88 -21.43
N ALA A 97 -4.40 2.96 -20.98
CA ALA A 97 -4.79 1.60 -20.58
C ALA A 97 -5.85 1.64 -19.47
N MET A 98 -5.69 2.52 -18.47
CA MET A 98 -6.68 2.69 -17.40
C MET A 98 -8.05 3.13 -17.91
N LYS A 99 -8.11 4.03 -18.91
CA LYS A 99 -9.40 4.40 -19.55
C LYS A 99 -10.09 3.19 -20.19
N ASN A 100 -9.33 2.28 -20.80
CA ASN A 100 -9.88 1.06 -21.38
C ASN A 100 -10.33 0.08 -20.29
N ILE A 101 -9.58 -0.06 -19.20
CA ILE A 101 -9.95 -0.88 -18.04
C ILE A 101 -11.28 -0.40 -17.44
N GLU A 102 -11.46 0.91 -17.27
CA GLU A 102 -12.71 1.49 -16.75
C GLU A 102 -13.92 1.19 -17.65
N LYS A 103 -13.75 1.24 -18.98
CA LYS A 103 -14.81 0.86 -19.93
C LYS A 103 -15.21 -0.61 -19.76
N HIS A 104 -14.25 -1.50 -19.56
CA HIS A 104 -14.51 -2.93 -19.37
C HIS A 104 -15.09 -3.25 -17.99
N ARG A 105 -14.70 -2.49 -16.96
CA ARG A 105 -15.31 -2.56 -15.62
C ARG A 105 -16.79 -2.24 -15.67
N LYS A 106 -17.20 -1.20 -16.41
CA LYS A 106 -18.64 -0.87 -16.61
C LYS A 106 -19.42 -2.00 -17.28
N LYS A 107 -18.76 -2.78 -18.15
CA LYS A 107 -19.32 -3.98 -18.78
C LYS A 107 -19.23 -5.24 -17.90
N LYS A 108 -18.73 -5.12 -16.66
CA LYS A 108 -18.49 -6.23 -15.73
C LYS A 108 -17.61 -7.36 -16.28
N ASN A 109 -16.69 -7.04 -17.21
CA ASN A 109 -15.71 -8.01 -17.70
C ASN A 109 -14.54 -8.12 -16.70
N TYR A 110 -14.81 -8.71 -15.53
CA TYR A 110 -13.88 -8.71 -14.40
C TYR A 110 -12.60 -9.50 -14.67
N ASN A 111 -12.67 -10.63 -15.39
CA ASN A 111 -11.49 -11.41 -15.76
C ASN A 111 -10.47 -10.57 -16.55
N TYR A 112 -10.95 -9.84 -17.57
CA TYR A 112 -10.12 -8.90 -18.32
C TYR A 112 -9.60 -7.77 -17.43
N VAL A 113 -10.47 -7.16 -16.63
CA VAL A 113 -10.13 -5.99 -15.80
C VAL A 113 -9.03 -6.34 -14.80
N LEU A 114 -9.13 -7.48 -14.11
CA LEU A 114 -8.14 -7.90 -13.13
C LEU A 114 -6.79 -8.24 -13.77
N ASP A 115 -6.80 -8.94 -14.91
CA ASP A 115 -5.58 -9.25 -15.68
C ASP A 115 -4.88 -7.96 -16.13
N GLN A 116 -5.63 -7.02 -16.71
CA GLN A 116 -5.07 -5.73 -17.14
C GLN A 116 -4.55 -4.90 -15.96
N LEU A 117 -5.25 -4.89 -14.83
CA LEU A 117 -4.78 -4.19 -13.62
C LEU A 117 -3.49 -4.82 -13.06
N ARG A 118 -3.37 -6.16 -13.09
CA ARG A 118 -2.12 -6.86 -12.72
C ARG A 118 -0.97 -6.42 -13.62
N ALA A 119 -1.20 -6.37 -14.93
CA ALA A 119 -0.20 -5.92 -15.90
C ALA A 119 0.17 -4.44 -15.72
N VAL A 120 -0.79 -3.55 -15.45
CA VAL A 120 -0.54 -2.11 -15.22
C VAL A 120 0.27 -1.91 -13.94
N ARG A 121 -0.10 -2.61 -12.85
CA ARG A 121 0.65 -2.55 -11.58
C ARG A 121 2.07 -3.07 -11.73
N GLN A 122 2.28 -4.12 -12.51
CA GLN A 122 3.61 -4.62 -12.83
C GLN A 122 4.44 -3.54 -13.55
N ASP A 123 3.91 -2.92 -14.60
CA ASP A 123 4.61 -1.88 -15.34
C ASP A 123 4.93 -0.67 -14.43
N ILE A 124 4.04 -0.31 -13.49
CA ILE A 124 4.27 0.72 -12.46
C ILE A 124 5.45 0.36 -11.56
N THR A 125 5.47 -0.87 -11.03
CA THR A 125 6.51 -1.35 -10.12
C THR A 125 7.87 -1.41 -10.81
N LEU A 126 7.92 -1.92 -12.05
CA LEU A 126 9.17 -2.02 -12.81
C LEU A 126 9.79 -0.66 -13.12
N GLN A 127 8.95 0.35 -13.37
CA GLN A 127 9.38 1.71 -13.68
C GLN A 127 9.52 2.60 -12.43
N ASN A 128 9.25 2.05 -11.24
CA ASN A 128 9.23 2.78 -9.96
C ASN A 128 8.37 4.06 -10.01
N ILE A 129 7.16 3.95 -10.57
CA ILE A 129 6.23 5.09 -10.65
C ILE A 129 5.53 5.25 -9.29
N GLU A 130 5.89 6.31 -8.57
CA GLU A 130 5.37 6.60 -7.22
C GLU A 130 4.64 7.96 -7.19
N ASN A 131 3.45 8.04 -7.79
CA ASN A 131 2.66 9.27 -7.88
C ASN A 131 1.15 9.01 -7.67
N ALA A 132 0.33 10.07 -7.76
CA ALA A 132 -1.13 9.99 -7.62
C ALA A 132 -1.79 8.95 -8.55
N PHE A 133 -1.23 8.75 -9.75
CA PHE A 133 -1.73 7.75 -10.69
C PHE A 133 -1.47 6.33 -10.20
N ALA A 134 -0.30 6.06 -9.64
CA ALA A 134 -0.03 4.75 -9.04
C ALA A 134 -1.03 4.43 -7.94
N VAL A 135 -1.24 5.35 -6.99
CA VAL A 135 -2.23 5.19 -5.92
C VAL A 135 -3.62 4.91 -6.50
N TYR A 136 -4.06 5.70 -7.48
CA TYR A 136 -5.34 5.49 -8.17
C TYR A 136 -5.51 4.08 -8.77
N VAL A 137 -4.45 3.53 -9.39
CA VAL A 137 -4.48 2.16 -9.94
C VAL A 137 -4.66 1.12 -8.85
N TYR A 138 -3.92 1.22 -7.74
CA TYR A 138 -4.02 0.28 -6.61
C TYR A 138 -5.38 0.35 -5.93
N GLU A 139 -5.88 1.57 -5.70
CA GLU A 139 -7.21 1.81 -5.16
C GLU A 139 -8.31 1.20 -6.06
N THR A 140 -8.21 1.43 -7.36
CA THR A 140 -9.14 0.84 -8.34
C THR A 140 -9.07 -0.68 -8.32
N ASN A 141 -7.87 -1.26 -8.25
CA ASN A 141 -7.73 -2.71 -8.21
C ASN A 141 -8.33 -3.33 -6.96
N ILE A 142 -8.19 -2.71 -5.80
CA ILE A 142 -8.84 -3.16 -4.56
C ILE A 142 -10.36 -3.12 -4.69
N ARG A 143 -10.93 -2.02 -5.18
CA ARG A 143 -12.39 -1.91 -5.36
C ARG A 143 -12.92 -3.01 -6.27
N VAL A 144 -12.25 -3.26 -7.40
CA VAL A 144 -12.63 -4.34 -8.33
C VAL A 144 -12.46 -5.71 -7.69
N ALA A 145 -11.34 -5.97 -7.01
CA ALA A 145 -11.08 -7.26 -6.37
C ALA A 145 -12.17 -7.63 -5.34
N ILE A 146 -12.67 -6.64 -4.61
CA ILE A 146 -13.81 -6.84 -3.69
C ILE A 146 -15.11 -7.11 -4.46
N GLU A 147 -15.37 -6.41 -5.57
CA GLU A 147 -16.58 -6.61 -6.39
C GLU A 147 -16.67 -8.01 -7.01
N CYS A 148 -15.54 -8.66 -7.29
CA CYS A 148 -15.47 -9.96 -7.96
C CYS A 148 -14.94 -11.10 -7.06
N ASP A 149 -14.88 -10.88 -5.74
CA ASP A 149 -14.43 -11.85 -4.73
C ASP A 149 -12.99 -12.41 -4.91
N GLU A 150 -12.09 -11.61 -5.47
CA GLU A 150 -10.68 -11.98 -5.68
C GLU A 150 -9.80 -11.49 -4.51
N LEU A 151 -10.01 -12.09 -3.33
CA LEU A 151 -9.43 -11.64 -2.06
C LEU A 151 -7.89 -11.74 -2.01
N ASP A 152 -7.29 -12.67 -2.74
CA ASP A 152 -5.83 -12.77 -2.86
C ASP A 152 -5.23 -11.54 -3.53
N GLN A 153 -5.89 -11.07 -4.60
CA GLN A 153 -5.47 -9.85 -5.28
C GLN A 153 -5.70 -8.62 -4.42
N TYR A 154 -6.81 -8.58 -3.67
CA TYR A 154 -7.04 -7.54 -2.66
C TYR A 154 -5.86 -7.46 -1.68
N ALA A 155 -5.46 -8.58 -1.06
CA ALA A 155 -4.43 -8.61 -0.03
C ALA A 155 -3.08 -8.12 -0.57
N GLN A 156 -2.70 -8.56 -1.77
CA GLN A 156 -1.50 -8.09 -2.47
C GLN A 156 -1.54 -6.60 -2.78
N CYS A 157 -2.68 -6.07 -3.24
CA CYS A 157 -2.82 -4.63 -3.50
C CYS A 157 -2.72 -3.81 -2.22
N TYR A 158 -3.40 -4.25 -1.16
CA TYR A 158 -3.55 -3.48 0.07
C TYR A 158 -2.20 -3.27 0.77
N SER A 159 -1.34 -4.31 0.82
CA SER A 159 0.01 -4.17 1.38
C SER A 159 0.85 -3.11 0.66
N CYS A 160 0.78 -3.07 -0.68
CA CYS A 160 1.42 -2.03 -1.47
C CYS A 160 0.79 -0.65 -1.22
N LEU A 161 -0.55 -0.57 -1.16
CA LEU A 161 -1.26 0.69 -0.91
C LEU A 161 -0.93 1.28 0.46
N GLU A 162 -0.83 0.45 1.51
CA GLU A 162 -0.42 0.90 2.85
C GLU A 162 0.99 1.51 2.81
N SER A 163 1.90 0.91 2.03
CA SER A 163 3.24 1.45 1.80
C SER A 163 3.19 2.78 1.06
N PHE A 164 2.36 2.91 0.02
CA PHE A 164 2.16 4.18 -0.69
C PHE A 164 1.62 5.29 0.23
N TYR A 165 0.58 5.01 1.02
CA TYR A 165 0.02 5.99 1.96
C TYR A 165 0.99 6.41 3.06
N SER A 166 1.93 5.52 3.43
CA SER A 166 2.97 5.84 4.42
C SER A 166 4.09 6.69 3.83
N SER A 167 4.46 6.45 2.58
CA SER A 167 5.54 7.17 1.88
C SER A 167 5.08 8.50 1.27
N PHE A 168 3.80 8.61 0.87
CA PHE A 168 3.26 9.76 0.14
C PHE A 168 1.97 10.29 0.80
N PRO A 169 2.09 11.04 1.92
CA PRO A 169 0.94 11.55 2.67
C PRO A 169 -0.02 12.41 1.83
N GLN A 170 0.49 13.07 0.77
CA GLN A 170 -0.30 13.90 -0.14
C GLN A 170 -1.32 13.13 -1.00
N TYR A 171 -1.23 11.80 -1.07
CA TYR A 171 -2.13 10.94 -1.85
C TYR A 171 -2.99 10.05 -0.96
N THR A 172 -3.48 10.57 0.17
CA THR A 172 -4.21 9.79 1.17
C THR A 172 -5.70 10.15 1.29
N GLN A 173 -6.26 10.87 0.31
CA GLN A 173 -7.65 11.34 0.36
C GLN A 173 -8.70 10.23 0.56
N ASN A 174 -8.43 9.02 0.05
CA ASN A 174 -9.35 7.88 0.17
C ASN A 174 -8.94 6.90 1.30
N LYS A 175 -7.94 7.24 2.12
CA LYS A 175 -7.35 6.28 3.08
C LYS A 175 -8.37 5.67 4.03
N GLU A 176 -9.36 6.45 4.49
CA GLU A 176 -10.42 5.98 5.39
C GLU A 176 -11.28 4.87 4.76
N GLU A 177 -11.59 5.00 3.47
CA GLU A 177 -12.31 3.99 2.68
C GLU A 177 -11.55 2.66 2.68
N PHE A 178 -10.25 2.68 2.38
CA PHE A 178 -9.44 1.46 2.29
C PHE A 178 -9.14 0.84 3.66
N VAL A 179 -8.98 1.65 4.71
CA VAL A 179 -8.88 1.15 6.09
C VAL A 179 -10.18 0.44 6.48
N SER A 180 -11.34 0.99 6.09
CA SER A 180 -12.64 0.35 6.32
C SER A 180 -12.74 -1.01 5.65
N TYR A 181 -12.28 -1.14 4.39
CA TYR A 181 -12.23 -2.44 3.71
C TYR A 181 -11.29 -3.41 4.40
N HIS A 182 -10.17 -2.92 4.94
CA HIS A 182 -9.21 -3.77 5.64
C HIS A 182 -9.73 -4.30 6.96
N LEU A 183 -10.46 -3.48 7.74
CA LEU A 183 -11.13 -3.96 8.95
C LEU A 183 -12.12 -5.09 8.64
N LEU A 184 -12.92 -4.93 7.58
CA LEU A 184 -13.86 -5.96 7.12
C LEU A 184 -13.12 -7.22 6.65
N TYR A 185 -12.06 -7.07 5.86
CA TYR A 185 -11.24 -8.20 5.40
C TYR A 185 -10.61 -8.97 6.57
N LEU A 186 -10.02 -8.27 7.55
CA LEU A 186 -9.41 -8.90 8.72
C LEU A 186 -10.44 -9.64 9.59
N ALA A 187 -11.65 -9.10 9.70
CA ALA A 187 -12.76 -9.78 10.35
C ALA A 187 -13.16 -11.06 9.60
N LEU A 188 -13.25 -10.99 8.27
CA LEU A 188 -13.58 -12.13 7.39
C LEU A 188 -12.55 -13.27 7.50
N ILE A 189 -11.26 -12.97 7.57
CA ILE A 189 -10.19 -13.99 7.70
C ILE A 189 -9.88 -14.35 9.16
N HIS A 190 -10.67 -13.86 10.12
CA HIS A 190 -10.49 -14.08 11.56
C HIS A 190 -9.09 -13.71 12.10
N ASN A 191 -8.42 -12.73 11.50
CA ASN A 191 -7.11 -12.25 11.97
C ASN A 191 -7.28 -11.19 13.08
N THR A 192 -7.65 -11.67 14.27
CA THR A 192 -7.97 -10.83 15.43
C THR A 192 -6.79 -10.01 15.94
N ALA A 193 -5.56 -10.53 15.84
CA ALA A 193 -4.35 -9.83 16.27
C ALA A 193 -4.13 -8.56 15.44
N GLU A 194 -4.15 -8.69 14.12
CA GLU A 194 -3.97 -7.56 13.21
C GLU A 194 -5.17 -6.62 13.23
N LEU A 195 -6.38 -7.16 13.37
CA LEU A 195 -7.60 -6.37 13.51
C LEU A 195 -7.52 -5.42 14.70
N ASN A 196 -7.10 -5.93 15.86
CA ASN A 196 -6.90 -5.12 17.07
C ASN A 196 -5.82 -4.04 16.89
N ARG A 197 -4.74 -4.35 16.15
CA ARG A 197 -3.68 -3.38 15.84
C ARG A 197 -4.24 -2.21 15.02
N VAL A 198 -5.02 -2.51 13.98
CA VAL A 198 -5.63 -1.50 13.11
C VAL A 198 -6.67 -0.68 13.88
N PHE A 199 -7.55 -1.33 14.66
CA PHE A 199 -8.52 -0.63 15.52
C PHE A 199 -7.87 0.40 16.43
N ARG A 200 -6.82 0.02 17.18
CA ARG A 200 -6.12 0.95 18.08
C ARG A 200 -5.53 2.16 17.35
N LYS A 201 -5.09 1.97 16.10
CA LYS A 201 -4.57 3.04 15.25
C LYS A 201 -5.70 3.96 14.76
N THR A 202 -6.83 3.39 14.34
CA THR A 202 -7.98 4.12 13.79
C THR A 202 -8.77 4.88 14.86
N THR A 203 -9.02 4.29 16.05
CA THR A 203 -9.73 4.96 17.15
C THR A 203 -9.01 6.22 17.62
N ARG A 204 -7.68 6.25 17.54
CA ARG A 204 -6.88 7.44 17.85
C ARG A 204 -7.02 8.56 16.81
N ALA A 205 -7.49 8.24 15.62
CA ALA A 205 -7.61 9.18 14.50
C ALA A 205 -9.01 9.81 14.38
N GLY A 206 -10.05 9.23 15.00
CA GLY A 206 -11.41 9.75 14.94
C GLY A 206 -12.50 8.68 15.10
N PRO A 207 -13.78 9.04 14.86
CA PRO A 207 -14.89 8.08 14.87
C PRO A 207 -14.67 6.97 13.84
N LEU A 208 -14.95 5.74 14.25
CA LEU A 208 -14.56 4.50 13.57
C LEU A 208 -15.32 4.22 12.25
N GLY A 209 -16.41 4.95 11.98
CA GLY A 209 -17.24 4.75 10.79
C GLY A 209 -18.05 3.44 10.83
N LYS A 210 -19.01 3.31 9.91
CA LYS A 210 -19.99 2.20 9.90
C LYS A 210 -19.35 0.82 9.74
N ALA A 211 -18.28 0.70 8.94
CA ALA A 211 -17.61 -0.58 8.71
C ALA A 211 -16.93 -1.12 9.97
N ALA A 212 -16.28 -0.25 10.74
CA ALA A 212 -15.65 -0.64 11.99
C ALA A 212 -16.70 -0.93 13.08
N GLU A 213 -17.79 -0.17 13.14
CA GLU A 213 -18.92 -0.49 14.01
C GLU A 213 -19.53 -1.86 13.67
N PHE A 214 -19.63 -2.19 12.39
CA PHE A 214 -20.10 -3.50 11.95
C PHE A 214 -19.17 -4.59 12.46
N VAL A 215 -17.86 -4.44 12.29
CA VAL A 215 -16.88 -5.40 12.80
C VAL A 215 -16.95 -5.54 14.34
N VAL A 216 -17.14 -4.45 15.08
CA VAL A 216 -17.34 -4.53 16.54
C VAL A 216 -18.61 -5.32 16.88
N ALA A 217 -19.72 -5.08 16.15
CA ALA A 217 -20.96 -5.83 16.36
C ALA A 217 -20.80 -7.32 16.05
N THR A 218 -20.06 -7.68 15.00
CA THR A 218 -19.68 -9.05 14.64
C THR A 218 -18.89 -9.71 15.77
N LEU A 219 -17.83 -9.07 16.28
CA LEU A 219 -17.01 -9.62 17.37
C LEU A 219 -17.79 -9.79 18.69
N GLN A 220 -18.84 -8.99 18.91
CA GLN A 220 -19.73 -9.07 20.07
C GLN A 220 -20.90 -10.05 19.88
N ALA A 221 -21.00 -10.73 18.73
CA ALA A 221 -22.15 -11.54 18.34
C ALA A 221 -23.49 -10.78 18.44
N ASN A 222 -23.49 -9.46 18.20
CA ASN A 222 -24.69 -8.62 18.26
C ASN A 222 -25.37 -8.57 16.89
N THR A 223 -26.15 -9.61 16.60
CA THR A 223 -26.81 -9.84 15.30
C THR A 223 -27.76 -8.71 14.89
N ASN A 224 -28.52 -8.16 15.83
CA ASN A 224 -29.45 -7.05 15.57
C ASN A 224 -28.71 -5.78 15.11
N ARG A 225 -27.64 -5.42 15.82
CA ARG A 225 -26.83 -4.25 15.47
C ARG A 225 -26.09 -4.48 14.14
N GLN A 226 -25.55 -5.68 13.95
CA GLN A 226 -24.86 -6.08 12.73
C GLN A 226 -25.77 -5.95 11.50
N ALA A 227 -26.98 -6.50 11.55
CA ALA A 227 -27.95 -6.43 10.45
C ALA A 227 -28.34 -4.98 10.11
N LYS A 228 -28.56 -4.14 11.13
CA LYS A 228 -28.86 -2.71 10.93
C LYS A 228 -27.71 -1.97 10.25
N LEU A 229 -26.47 -2.26 10.63
CA LEU A 229 -25.27 -1.63 10.06
C LEU A 229 -24.99 -2.14 8.63
N ALA A 230 -25.23 -3.43 8.36
CA ALA A 230 -25.05 -4.02 7.04
C ALA A 230 -25.85 -3.29 5.95
N LEU A 231 -27.09 -2.89 6.26
CA LEU A 231 -27.96 -2.13 5.35
C LEU A 231 -27.45 -0.73 5.01
N GLN A 232 -26.53 -0.18 5.82
CA GLN A 232 -26.01 1.17 5.66
C GLN A 232 -24.62 1.22 5.02
N ILE A 233 -24.02 0.07 4.75
CA ILE A 233 -22.69 -0.04 4.14
C ILE A 233 -22.86 -0.15 2.62
N GLU A 234 -22.26 0.78 1.89
CA GLU A 234 -22.38 0.87 0.44
C GLU A 234 -21.35 0.01 -0.30
N ASN A 235 -21.46 0.00 -1.64
CA ASN A 235 -20.48 -0.64 -2.52
C ASN A 235 -19.09 0.03 -2.41
N PRO A 236 -17.99 -0.73 -2.58
CA PRO A 236 -17.90 -2.19 -2.61
C PRO A 236 -17.86 -2.88 -1.23
N ALA A 237 -17.76 -2.15 -0.10
CA ALA A 237 -17.67 -2.74 1.23
C ALA A 237 -18.79 -3.75 1.56
N LYS A 238 -20.00 -3.53 1.02
CA LYS A 238 -21.14 -4.43 1.21
C LYS A 238 -20.87 -5.89 0.81
N TYR A 239 -19.97 -6.13 -0.16
CA TYR A 239 -19.63 -7.49 -0.59
C TYR A 239 -18.86 -8.24 0.50
N LEU A 240 -17.92 -7.57 1.19
CA LEU A 240 -17.22 -8.16 2.34
C LEU A 240 -18.18 -8.41 3.51
N VAL A 241 -19.08 -7.45 3.78
CA VAL A 241 -20.13 -7.59 4.80
C VAL A 241 -21.01 -8.82 4.54
N ALA A 242 -21.50 -8.97 3.31
CA ALA A 242 -22.33 -10.12 2.93
C ALA A 242 -21.57 -11.45 3.12
N LYS A 243 -20.28 -11.48 2.81
CA LYS A 243 -19.43 -12.67 2.98
C LYS A 243 -19.23 -13.04 4.45
N ILE A 244 -18.99 -12.05 5.32
CA ILE A 244 -18.91 -12.25 6.78
C ILE A 244 -20.22 -12.82 7.31
N MET A 245 -21.36 -12.21 6.96
CA MET A 245 -22.67 -12.65 7.43
C MET A 245 -23.07 -14.04 6.91
N THR A 246 -22.54 -14.46 5.75
CA THR A 246 -22.79 -15.80 5.21
C THR A 246 -21.95 -16.83 5.94
N ALA A 247 -20.66 -16.56 6.17
CA ALA A 247 -19.77 -17.44 6.91
C ALA A 247 -20.25 -17.72 8.35
N GLU A 248 -20.90 -16.75 9.01
CA GLU A 248 -21.48 -16.94 10.35
C GLU A 248 -22.74 -17.82 10.38
N ARG A 249 -23.45 -17.98 9.24
CA ARG A 249 -24.66 -18.84 9.16
C ARG A 249 -24.33 -20.31 8.92
N GLU A 250 -23.11 -20.60 8.51
CA GLU A 250 -22.62 -21.95 8.22
C GLU A 250 -21.98 -22.63 9.45
N ILE A 251 -21.90 -21.93 10.58
CA ILE A 251 -21.36 -22.38 11.87
C ILE A 251 -22.54 -22.66 12.82
#